data_AF-A0A4Z0QCV1-F1
#
_entry.id   AF-A0A4Z0QCV1-F1
#
_cell.length_a   1.000
_cell.length_b   1.000
_cell.length_c   1.000
_cell.angle_alpha   90.00
_cell.angle_beta   90.00
_cell.angle_gamma   90.00
#
_symmetry.space_group_name_H-M   'P 1'
#
loop_
_entity.id
_entity.type
_entity.pdbx_description
1 polymer ?
#
loop_
_entity_poly.entity_id
_entity_poly.type
_entity_poly.pdbx_seq_one_letter_code
_entity_poly.pdbx_strand_id
1 'polypeptide(L)'
;PPPNPRPAALALHVGHSQRVWDDGATNVLRQLDGVGSLHKRRPEHASLGVLRSPDIPSILVETGFISNHGEERLLASDRYQQQIADAIYRGLRKYFAAHPIQSAPQGGPGQTASTNQPGAITAAN
;
A
#
# COMPACT_ATOMS: atom_id res chain seq x y z
N PRO A 1 23.28 10.64 31.12
CA PRO A 1 21.94 10.62 30.49
C PRO A 1 21.91 9.63 29.31
N PRO A 2 21.02 8.62 29.29
CA PRO A 2 20.93 7.74 28.13
C PRO A 2 20.24 8.45 26.95
N PRO A 3 20.68 8.24 25.70
CA PRO A 3 20.02 8.79 24.52
C PRO A 3 18.68 8.08 24.30
N ASN A 4 17.64 8.88 24.10
CA ASN A 4 16.26 8.43 23.92
C ASN A 4 16.06 7.98 22.46
N PRO A 5 15.89 6.68 22.14
CA PRO A 5 15.83 6.22 20.76
C PRO A 5 14.41 6.39 20.22
N ARG A 6 14.25 6.98 19.03
CA ARG A 6 12.96 7.05 18.34
C ARG A 6 13.11 6.74 16.82
N PRO A 7 12.55 5.65 16.26
CA PRO A 7 12.85 5.17 14.87
C PRO A 7 11.70 5.28 13.83
N ALA A 8 11.83 5.14 12.50
CA ALA A 8 10.76 5.07 11.45
C ALA A 8 9.21 5.01 11.76
N ALA A 9 8.36 5.84 11.12
CA ALA A 9 6.87 5.74 11.13
C ALA A 9 6.25 5.26 9.78
N LEU A 10 5.01 4.75 9.76
CA LEU A 10 4.33 4.21 8.57
C LEU A 10 2.96 4.89 8.42
N ALA A 11 2.64 5.45 7.26
CA ALA A 11 1.42 6.24 7.02
C ALA A 11 0.59 5.72 5.81
N LEU A 12 -0.74 5.59 5.96
CA LEU A 12 -1.67 4.94 5.00
C LEU A 12 -2.99 5.73 4.82
N HIS A 13 -3.49 5.99 3.60
CA HIS A 13 -4.85 6.55 3.35
C HIS A 13 -5.80 5.46 2.84
N VAL A 14 -7.11 5.56 3.13
CA VAL A 14 -8.05 4.42 3.00
C VAL A 14 -9.39 4.79 2.35
N GLY A 15 -9.76 4.06 1.29
CA GLY A 15 -11.11 3.89 0.71
C GLY A 15 -11.55 2.41 0.69
N HIS A 16 -12.80 2.12 0.27
CA HIS A 16 -13.69 0.93 0.48
C HIS A 16 -13.15 -0.55 0.32
N SER A 17 -11.89 -0.87 0.64
CA SER A 17 -11.31 -2.23 0.71
C SER A 17 -10.52 -2.49 2.01
N GLN A 18 -11.03 -1.94 3.11
CA GLN A 18 -10.34 -1.70 4.40
C GLN A 18 -9.49 -2.85 4.97
N ARG A 19 -9.98 -4.10 5.05
CA ARG A 19 -9.25 -5.16 5.78
C ARG A 19 -8.01 -5.70 5.07
N VAL A 20 -8.06 -5.78 3.74
CA VAL A 20 -7.05 -6.49 2.96
C VAL A 20 -5.73 -5.71 3.03
N TRP A 21 -5.76 -4.40 2.80
CA TRP A 21 -4.54 -3.59 2.79
C TRP A 21 -3.93 -3.32 4.17
N ASP A 22 -4.76 -3.31 5.22
CA ASP A 22 -4.28 -3.27 6.61
C ASP A 22 -3.42 -4.49 6.94
N ASP A 23 -3.80 -5.68 6.45
CA ASP A 23 -3.00 -6.90 6.61
C ASP A 23 -1.69 -6.81 5.83
N GLY A 24 -1.70 -6.21 4.63
CA GLY A 24 -0.51 -5.94 3.84
C GLY A 24 0.49 -5.04 4.56
N ALA A 25 0.03 -3.88 5.02
CA ALA A 25 0.83 -2.93 5.80
C ALA A 25 1.36 -3.57 7.10
N THR A 26 0.53 -4.33 7.80
CA THR A 26 0.91 -5.04 9.02
C THR A 26 1.98 -6.11 8.76
N ASN A 27 1.88 -6.84 7.65
CA ASN A 27 2.88 -7.84 7.27
C ASN A 27 4.23 -7.19 6.93
N VAL A 28 4.23 -6.08 6.19
CA VAL A 28 5.45 -5.28 5.91
C VAL A 28 6.07 -4.76 7.21
N LEU A 29 5.26 -4.14 8.08
CA LEU A 29 5.73 -3.59 9.36
C LEU A 29 6.38 -4.67 10.23
N ARG A 30 5.77 -5.86 10.32
CA ARG A 30 6.32 -7.01 11.07
C ARG A 30 7.66 -7.50 10.52
N GLN A 31 7.94 -7.37 9.22
CA GLN A 31 9.24 -7.73 8.68
C GLN A 31 10.30 -6.65 8.97
N LEU A 32 9.91 -5.37 8.94
CA LEU A 32 10.81 -4.25 9.22
C LEU A 32 11.25 -4.18 10.70
N ASP A 33 10.40 -4.62 11.64
CA ASP A 33 10.74 -4.72 13.07
C ASP A 33 11.96 -5.62 13.36
N GLY A 34 12.26 -6.55 12.44
CA GLY A 34 13.44 -7.42 12.53
C GLY A 34 14.72 -6.84 11.92
N VAL A 35 14.64 -5.69 11.24
CA VAL A 35 15.79 -5.03 10.58
C VAL A 35 16.33 -3.89 11.43
N GLY A 36 15.44 -3.13 12.05
CA GLY A 36 15.78 -2.03 12.93
C GLY A 36 14.59 -1.70 13.83
N SER A 37 14.81 -0.78 14.77
CA SER A 37 13.72 -0.30 15.61
C SER A 37 12.68 0.45 14.76
N LEU A 38 11.41 0.43 15.17
CA LEU A 38 10.29 1.18 14.56
C LEU A 38 9.70 2.20 15.56
N HIS A 39 9.22 3.39 15.14
CA HIS A 39 8.49 4.35 16.02
C HIS A 39 7.12 3.82 16.32
N LYS A 40 6.54 3.09 15.37
CA LYS A 40 5.15 2.68 15.40
C LYS A 40 5.08 1.17 15.28
N ARG A 41 4.39 0.57 16.24
CA ARG A 41 4.11 -0.89 16.27
C ARG A 41 2.86 -1.26 15.48
N ARG A 42 2.16 -0.27 14.92
CA ARG A 42 0.97 -0.44 14.08
C ARG A 42 1.03 0.55 12.90
N PRO A 43 0.48 0.19 11.73
CA PRO A 43 0.28 1.14 10.65
C PRO A 43 -0.54 2.34 11.12
N GLU A 44 -0.16 3.55 10.72
CA GLU A 44 -0.98 4.74 10.99
C GLU A 44 -1.75 5.15 9.74
N HIS A 45 -2.93 5.74 9.97
CA HIS A 45 -3.77 6.24 8.90
C HIS A 45 -3.52 7.74 8.72
N ALA A 46 -3.11 8.16 7.52
CA ALA A 46 -2.81 9.54 7.19
C ALA A 46 -3.38 9.93 5.82
N SER A 47 -3.87 11.16 5.69
CA SER A 47 -4.36 11.72 4.43
C SER A 47 -3.26 12.45 3.67
N LEU A 48 -2.26 11.71 3.20
CA LEU A 48 -1.15 12.24 2.42
C LEU A 48 -1.49 12.28 0.93
N GLY A 49 -1.08 13.35 0.23
CA GLY A 49 -1.34 13.56 -1.21
C GLY A 49 -0.94 12.39 -2.10
N VAL A 50 0.15 11.72 -1.74
CA VAL A 50 0.73 10.57 -2.47
C VAL A 50 -0.08 9.27 -2.30
N LEU A 51 -1.02 9.23 -1.36
CA LEU A 51 -1.84 8.06 -1.05
C LEU A 51 -3.28 8.19 -1.57
N ARG A 52 -3.58 9.20 -2.40
CA ARG A 52 -4.95 9.59 -2.77
C ARG A 52 -5.53 8.87 -4.00
N SER A 53 -5.08 7.67 -4.33
CA SER A 53 -5.72 6.91 -5.41
C SER A 53 -6.76 5.96 -4.82
N PRO A 54 -8.07 6.20 -4.99
CA PRO A 54 -9.11 5.40 -4.34
C PRO A 54 -9.13 3.94 -4.82
N ASP A 55 -8.63 3.69 -6.04
CA ASP A 55 -8.62 2.38 -6.68
C ASP A 55 -7.26 1.67 -6.58
N ILE A 56 -6.21 2.35 -6.11
CA ILE A 56 -4.87 1.78 -5.96
C ILE A 56 -4.46 1.76 -4.48
N PRO A 57 -4.26 0.56 -3.92
CA PRO A 57 -3.74 0.43 -2.57
C PRO A 57 -2.32 0.97 -2.45
N SER A 58 -2.11 1.89 -1.52
CA SER A 58 -0.84 2.60 -1.39
C SER A 58 -0.39 2.63 0.05
N ILE A 59 0.82 2.16 0.36
CA ILE A 59 1.45 2.31 1.70
C ILE A 59 2.64 3.26 1.60
N LEU A 60 2.86 4.12 2.60
CA LEU A 60 4.09 4.90 2.74
C LEU A 60 4.94 4.32 3.85
N VAL A 61 6.15 3.87 3.51
CA VAL A 61 7.16 3.33 4.42
C VAL A 61 8.23 4.37 4.73
N GLU A 62 8.31 4.84 5.98
CA GLU A 62 9.49 5.54 6.45
C GLU A 62 10.51 4.51 6.94
N THR A 63 11.77 4.69 6.57
CA THR A 63 12.85 3.70 6.80
C THR A 63 13.86 4.15 7.85
N GLY A 64 13.77 5.42 8.28
CA GLY A 64 14.61 6.07 9.27
C GLY A 64 14.58 7.60 9.13
N PHE A 65 15.27 8.30 10.04
CA PHE A 65 15.38 9.75 10.08
C PHE A 65 16.78 10.21 9.67
N ILE A 66 16.88 10.93 8.55
CA ILE A 66 18.14 11.55 8.12
C ILE A 66 18.66 12.59 9.12
N SER A 67 17.78 13.19 9.93
CA SER A 67 18.17 14.10 11.01
C SER A 67 18.92 13.42 12.16
N ASN A 68 18.89 12.08 12.24
CA ASN A 68 19.68 11.31 13.18
C ASN A 68 20.94 10.77 12.48
N HIS A 69 22.12 11.25 12.86
CA HIS A 69 23.39 10.84 12.24
C HIS A 69 23.67 9.33 12.29
N GLY A 70 23.13 8.61 13.28
CA GLY A 70 23.25 7.15 13.34
C GLY A 70 22.42 6.47 12.26
N GLU A 71 21.15 6.87 12.14
CA GLU A 71 20.24 6.34 11.12
C GLU A 71 20.62 6.81 9.71
N GLU A 72 21.09 8.04 9.54
CA GLU A 72 21.63 8.55 8.27
C GLU A 72 22.75 7.64 7.74
N ARG A 73 23.71 7.27 8.60
CA ARG A 73 24.81 6.36 8.22
C ARG A 73 24.32 4.97 7.87
N LEU A 74 23.32 4.46 8.58
CA LEU A 74 22.70 3.18 8.25
C LEU A 74 21.97 3.25 6.92
N LEU A 75 21.16 4.29 6.70
CA LEU A 75 20.44 4.53 5.44
C LEU A 75 21.37 4.70 4.24
N ALA A 76 22.60 5.19 4.45
CA ALA A 76 23.63 5.27 3.42
C ALA A 76 24.34 3.93 3.13
N SER A 77 24.09 2.87 3.91
CA SER A 77 24.73 1.57 3.74
C SER A 77 23.95 0.64 2.81
N ASP A 78 24.59 0.14 1.76
CA ASP A 78 24.01 -0.85 0.84
C ASP A 78 23.46 -2.09 1.56
N ARG A 79 24.17 -2.56 2.59
CA ARG A 79 23.74 -3.72 3.38
C ARG A 79 22.41 -3.44 4.07
N TYR A 80 22.26 -2.27 4.69
CA TYR A 80 21.04 -1.91 5.42
C TYR A 80 19.88 -1.65 4.46
N GLN A 81 20.14 -0.99 3.33
CA GLN A 81 19.16 -0.82 2.26
C GLN A 81 18.64 -2.18 1.74
N GLN A 82 19.54 -3.16 1.55
CA GLN A 82 19.15 -4.50 1.13
C GLN A 82 18.28 -5.19 2.20
N GLN A 83 18.60 -5.04 3.49
CA GLN A 83 17.79 -5.60 4.57
C GLN A 83 16.38 -4.99 4.59
N ILE A 84 16.24 -3.69 4.38
CA ILE A 84 14.94 -3.01 4.26
C ILE A 84 14.18 -3.53 3.05
N ALA A 85 14.82 -3.60 1.88
CA ALA A 85 14.19 -4.08 0.65
C ALA A 85 13.69 -5.53 0.81
N ASP A 86 14.50 -6.41 1.39
CA ASP A 86 14.15 -7.79 1.68
C ASP A 86 12.96 -7.90 2.64
N ALA A 87 12.92 -7.05 3.67
CA ALA A 87 11.82 -7.02 4.62
C ALA A 87 10.50 -6.60 3.95
N ILE A 88 10.52 -5.54 3.15
CA ILE A 88 9.36 -5.09 2.37
C ILE A 88 8.89 -6.19 1.43
N TYR A 89 9.81 -6.78 0.67
CA TYR A 89 9.53 -7.88 -0.26
C TYR A 89 8.88 -9.08 0.45
N ARG A 90 9.42 -9.52 1.59
CA ARG A 90 8.87 -10.63 2.38
C ARG A 90 7.48 -10.30 2.91
N GLY A 91 7.24 -9.07 3.33
CA GLY A 91 5.94 -8.61 3.81
C GLY A 91 4.88 -8.64 2.70
N LEU A 92 5.21 -8.08 1.53
CA LEU A 92 4.34 -8.10 0.35
C LEU A 92 4.07 -9.53 -0.15
N ARG A 93 5.09 -10.39 -0.16
CA ARG A 93 4.91 -11.80 -0.53
C ARG A 93 3.96 -12.54 0.39
N LYS A 94 4.09 -12.35 1.71
CA LYS A 94 3.16 -12.94 2.69
C LYS A 94 1.74 -12.43 2.47
N TYR A 95 1.60 -11.14 2.18
CA TYR A 95 0.33 -10.54 1.89
C TYR A 95 -0.35 -11.16 0.65
N PHE A 96 0.33 -11.22 -0.49
CA PHE A 96 -0.24 -11.80 -1.73
C PHE A 96 -0.43 -13.31 -1.68
N ALA A 97 0.35 -14.02 -0.85
CA ALA A 97 0.11 -15.45 -0.60
C ALA A 97 -1.19 -15.69 0.19
N ALA A 98 -1.51 -14.80 1.14
CA ALA A 98 -2.75 -14.85 1.93
C ALA A 98 -3.95 -14.23 1.19
N HIS A 99 -3.70 -13.28 0.29
CA HIS A 99 -4.67 -12.58 -0.52
C HIS A 99 -4.28 -12.69 -1.99
N PRO A 100 -4.55 -13.83 -2.65
CA PRO A 100 -4.33 -13.97 -4.08
C PRO A 100 -5.01 -12.81 -4.79
N ILE A 101 -4.30 -12.14 -5.69
CA ILE A 101 -4.89 -11.08 -6.51
C ILE A 101 -6.08 -11.71 -7.26
N GLN A 102 -7.30 -11.36 -6.85
CA GLN A 102 -8.45 -11.54 -7.72
C GLN A 102 -8.11 -10.68 -8.94
N SER A 103 -7.96 -11.35 -10.08
CA SER A 103 -7.47 -10.77 -11.33
C SER A 103 -8.02 -9.36 -11.53
N ALA A 104 -7.13 -8.44 -11.94
CA ALA A 104 -7.45 -7.11 -12.43
C ALA A 104 -8.82 -7.06 -13.13
N PRO A 105 -9.60 -5.97 -13.00
CA PRO A 105 -10.94 -5.90 -13.55
C PRO A 105 -10.90 -6.45 -14.97
N GLN A 106 -11.61 -7.56 -15.20
CA GLN A 106 -11.72 -8.12 -16.53
C GLN A 106 -12.23 -6.98 -17.41
N GLY A 107 -11.39 -6.54 -18.35
CA GLY A 107 -11.85 -5.79 -19.49
C GLY A 107 -12.77 -6.71 -20.29
N GLY A 108 -14.01 -6.86 -19.85
CA GLY A 108 -15.04 -7.58 -20.56
C GLY A 108 -15.27 -6.86 -21.90
N PRO A 109 -15.36 -7.58 -23.03
CA PRO A 109 -15.60 -6.95 -24.31
C PRO A 109 -16.99 -6.30 -24.28
N GLY A 110 -17.04 -4.99 -24.50
CA GLY A 110 -18.18 -4.22 -24.99
C GLY A 110 -19.55 -4.51 -24.36
N GLN A 111 -19.93 -3.72 -23.35
CA GLN A 111 -21.34 -3.34 -23.23
C GLN A 111 -21.67 -2.37 -24.38
N THR A 112 -21.90 -2.91 -25.58
CA THR A 112 -22.66 -2.19 -26.60
C THR A 112 -24.09 -2.07 -26.09
N ALA A 113 -24.54 -0.82 -25.97
CA ALA A 113 -25.87 -0.44 -25.55
C ALA A 113 -26.95 -1.34 -26.17
N SER A 114 -27.69 -2.06 -25.33
CA SER A 114 -28.89 -2.77 -25.76
C SER A 114 -29.99 -1.72 -26.00
N THR A 115 -30.12 -1.28 -27.24
CA THR A 115 -31.26 -0.53 -27.75
C THR A 115 -32.54 -1.32 -27.48
N ASN A 116 -33.43 -0.78 -26.65
CA ASN A 116 -34.78 -1.28 -26.50
C ASN A 116 -35.75 -0.10 -26.43
N GLN A 117 -36.28 0.29 -27.59
CA GLN A 117 -37.62 0.89 -27.72
C GLN A 117 -38.26 0.40 -29.02
N PRO A 118 -39.32 -0.42 -28.96
CA PRO A 118 -40.12 -0.77 -30.13
C PRO A 118 -41.27 0.22 -30.37
N GLY A 119 -41.23 0.86 -31.54
CA GLY A 119 -42.39 1.07 -32.43
C GLY A 119 -43.36 2.22 -32.16
N ALA A 120 -43.35 3.22 -33.05
CA ALA A 120 -44.56 3.77 -33.70
C ALA A 120 -44.19 4.84 -34.74
N ILE A 121 -44.31 4.53 -36.03
CA ILE A 121 -44.99 5.38 -37.02
C ILE A 121 -45.39 4.53 -38.22
N THR A 122 -46.68 4.21 -38.30
CA THR A 122 -47.35 3.75 -39.51
C THR A 122 -47.54 4.93 -40.44
N ALA A 123 -47.24 4.71 -41.73
CA ALA A 123 -47.46 5.63 -42.83
C ALA A 123 -48.95 5.95 -43.05
N ALA A 124 -49.25 7.18 -43.41
CA ALA A 124 -50.50 7.58 -44.05
C ALA A 124 -50.16 8.24 -45.39
N ASN A 125 -50.53 7.54 -46.47
CA ASN A 125 -51.07 8.13 -47.70
C ASN A 125 -52.59 8.03 -47.59
#